data_AF-A0A9W6KXS8-F1
#
_entry.id   AF-A0A9W6KXS8-F1
#
_cell.length_a   1.000
_cell.length_b   1.000
_cell.length_c   1.000
_cell.angle_alpha   90.00
_cell.angle_beta   90.00
_cell.angle_gamma   90.00
#
_symmetry.space_group_name_H-M   'P 1'
#
loop_
_entity.id
_entity.type
_entity.pdbx_description
1 polymer ?
#
loop_
_entity_poly.entity_id
_entity_poly.type
_entity_poly.pdbx_seq_one_letter_code
_entity_poly.pdbx_strand_id
1 'polypeptide(L)'
;MSQPETATLAYWSEHRSQLRQSETQRSQLTNYLLAITAALSVLIVQQKFAAATLPLSALITATGVYGALASAKYHERAEYHLQQARVLTRTLVGIGALGDDTDLSTARETHYCRYRILHRVRLHQLWTGLHLGIAAYGITLMLITLIGR
;
A
#
# COMPACT_ATOMS: atom_id res chain seq x y z
N MET A 1 -32.34 14.98 10.76
CA MET A 1 -31.25 14.29 11.46
C MET A 1 -31.00 14.99 12.77
N SER A 2 -30.87 14.24 13.86
CA SER A 2 -30.46 14.79 15.15
C SER A 2 -28.99 15.23 15.13
N GLN A 3 -28.57 16.16 15.99
CA GLN A 3 -27.14 16.54 16.12
C GLN A 3 -26.19 15.33 16.31
N PRO A 4 -26.51 14.31 17.15
CA PRO A 4 -25.63 13.15 17.30
C PRO A 4 -25.54 12.27 16.04
N GLU A 5 -26.60 12.16 15.24
CA GLU A 5 -26.55 11.48 13.93
C GLU A 5 -25.57 12.16 12.98
N THR A 6 -25.65 13.49 12.88
CA THR A 6 -24.77 14.28 12.02
C THR A 6 -23.30 14.17 12.45
N ALA A 7 -23.04 14.19 13.76
CA ALA A 7 -21.68 14.00 14.29
C ALA A 7 -21.13 12.59 13.99
N THR A 8 -21.95 11.56 14.13
CA THR A 8 -21.57 10.17 13.83
C THR A 8 -21.26 9.99 12.34
N LEU A 9 -22.09 10.57 11.47
CA LEU A 9 -21.86 10.53 10.02
C LEU A 9 -20.58 11.28 9.61
N ALA A 10 -20.34 12.46 10.20
CA ALA A 10 -19.12 13.22 9.96
C ALA A 10 -17.87 12.43 10.40
N TYR A 11 -17.91 11.81 11.58
CA TYR A 11 -16.80 11.01 12.09
C TYR A 11 -16.56 9.75 11.25
N TRP A 12 -17.63 9.11 10.78
CA TRP A 12 -17.54 8.00 9.82
C TRP A 12 -16.88 8.44 8.51
N SER A 13 -17.30 9.59 7.97
CA SER A 13 -16.75 10.15 6.73
C SER A 13 -15.26 10.43 6.84
N GLU A 14 -14.83 11.00 7.98
CA GLU A 14 -13.41 11.26 8.26
C GLU A 14 -12.58 9.98 8.21
N HIS A 15 -13.03 8.90 8.84
CA HIS A 15 -12.32 7.62 8.76
C HIS A 15 -12.26 7.05 7.33
N ARG A 16 -13.32 7.20 6.54
CA ARG A 16 -13.29 6.81 5.11
C ARG A 16 -12.35 7.70 4.29
N SER A 17 -12.17 8.96 4.68
CA SER A 17 -11.20 9.88 4.08
C SER A 17 -9.76 9.45 4.40
N GLN A 18 -9.45 9.24 5.68
CA GLN A 18 -8.12 8.82 6.16
C GLN A 18 -7.69 7.45 5.60
N LEU A 19 -8.64 6.52 5.45
CA LEU A 19 -8.44 5.26 4.73
C LEU A 19 -7.92 5.50 3.31
N ARG A 20 -8.65 6.31 2.52
CA ARG A 20 -8.28 6.63 1.13
C ARG A 20 -6.96 7.38 1.06
N GLN A 21 -6.71 8.29 2.00
CA GLN A 21 -5.45 9.03 2.08
C GLN A 21 -4.26 8.09 2.28
N SER A 22 -4.37 7.10 3.19
CA SER A 22 -3.32 6.10 3.42
C SER A 22 -3.00 5.29 2.15
N GLU A 23 -4.04 4.91 1.41
CA GLU A 23 -3.90 4.23 0.11
C GLU A 23 -3.25 5.11 -0.97
N THR A 24 -3.67 6.37 -1.06
CA THR A 24 -3.07 7.36 -1.97
C THR A 24 -1.59 7.59 -1.67
N GLN A 25 -1.22 7.80 -0.39
CA GLN A 25 0.16 8.01 0.04
C GLN A 25 1.03 6.79 -0.29
N ARG A 26 0.50 5.58 -0.12
CA ARG A 26 1.18 4.32 -0.48
C ARG A 26 1.46 4.22 -1.98
N SER A 27 0.51 4.61 -2.83
CA SER A 27 0.70 4.67 -4.28
C SER A 27 1.71 5.74 -4.68
N GLN A 28 1.62 6.94 -4.10
CA GLN A 28 2.52 8.05 -4.38
C GLN A 28 3.97 7.70 -4.02
N LEU A 29 4.18 7.16 -2.81
CA LEU A 29 5.49 6.68 -2.36
C LEU A 29 6.06 5.66 -3.35
N THR A 30 5.25 4.68 -3.76
CA THR A 30 5.69 3.63 -4.69
C THR A 30 6.13 4.23 -6.03
N ASN A 31 5.37 5.18 -6.58
CA ASN A 31 5.72 5.85 -7.83
C ASN A 31 7.05 6.62 -7.71
N TYR A 32 7.28 7.33 -6.60
CA TYR A 32 8.54 8.01 -6.36
C TYR A 32 9.71 7.04 -6.26
N LEU A 33 9.56 5.93 -5.51
CA LEU A 33 10.61 4.94 -5.36
C LEU A 33 10.95 4.23 -6.67
N LEU A 34 9.96 3.95 -7.52
CA LEU A 34 10.19 3.39 -8.86
C LEU A 34 10.96 4.38 -9.75
N ALA A 35 10.58 5.65 -9.76
CA ALA A 35 11.25 6.68 -10.54
C ALA A 35 12.71 6.86 -10.10
N ILE A 36 12.96 6.95 -8.79
CA ILE A 36 14.31 7.03 -8.21
C ILE A 36 15.12 5.79 -8.58
N THR A 37 14.55 4.59 -8.42
CA THR A 37 15.22 3.33 -8.75
C THR A 37 15.62 3.27 -10.23
N ALA A 38 14.71 3.68 -11.13
CA ALA A 38 14.99 3.72 -12.56
C ALA A 38 16.12 4.71 -12.90
N ALA A 39 16.07 5.92 -12.34
CA ALA A 39 17.10 6.94 -12.58
C ALA A 39 18.48 6.49 -12.07
N LEU A 40 18.55 5.95 -10.84
CA LEU A 40 19.79 5.42 -10.29
C LEU A 40 20.33 4.23 -11.10
N SER A 41 19.45 3.37 -11.60
CA SER A 41 19.85 2.25 -12.47
C SER A 41 20.53 2.72 -13.75
N VAL A 42 19.99 3.76 -14.39
CA VAL A 42 20.59 4.35 -15.59
C VAL A 42 22.00 4.87 -15.29
N LEU A 43 22.18 5.57 -14.16
CA LEU A 43 23.51 6.07 -13.75
C LEU A 43 24.51 4.93 -13.51
N ILE A 44 24.08 3.85 -12.87
CA ILE A 44 24.92 2.66 -12.61
C ILE A 44 25.38 2.03 -13.94
N VAL A 45 24.45 1.86 -14.89
CA VAL A 45 24.74 1.29 -16.22
C VAL A 45 25.67 2.20 -17.03
N GLN A 46 25.44 3.52 -17.01
CA GLN A 46 26.29 4.50 -17.72
C GLN A 46 27.73 4.48 -17.20
N GLN A 47 27.91 4.28 -15.89
CA GLN A 47 29.24 4.13 -15.28
C GLN A 47 29.80 2.71 -15.41
N LYS A 48 29.19 1.85 -16.24
CA LYS A 48 29.63 0.48 -16.52
C LYS A 48 29.86 -0.34 -15.26
N PHE A 49 29.01 -0.18 -14.25
CA PHE A 49 29.14 -0.87 -12.96
C PHE A 49 30.50 -0.61 -12.29
N ALA A 50 31.08 0.59 -12.47
CA ALA A 50 32.27 0.99 -11.73
C ALA A 50 32.00 0.98 -10.22
N ALA A 51 33.01 0.73 -9.40
CA ALA A 51 32.80 0.61 -7.96
C ALA A 51 32.33 1.87 -7.24
N ALA A 52 32.53 3.04 -7.85
CA ALA A 52 31.93 4.30 -7.40
C ALA A 52 30.39 4.24 -7.40
N THR A 53 29.78 3.27 -8.08
CA THR A 53 28.33 3.04 -8.14
C THR A 53 27.78 2.16 -7.00
N LEU A 54 28.64 1.55 -6.17
CA LEU A 54 28.21 0.74 -5.02
C LEU A 54 27.29 1.51 -4.07
N PRO A 55 27.57 2.79 -3.71
CA PRO A 55 26.65 3.58 -2.89
C PRO A 55 25.27 3.76 -3.53
N LEU A 56 25.18 3.86 -4.87
CA LEU A 56 23.90 3.99 -5.58
C LEU A 56 23.08 2.70 -5.48
N SER A 57 23.73 1.54 -5.61
CA SER A 57 23.09 0.23 -5.45
C SER A 57 22.62 0.00 -4.00
N ALA A 58 23.44 0.43 -3.03
CA ALA A 58 23.07 0.42 -1.61
C ALA A 58 21.87 1.34 -1.34
N LEU A 59 21.81 2.51 -1.97
CA LEU A 59 20.67 3.42 -1.86
C LEU A 59 19.39 2.80 -2.43
N ILE A 60 19.42 2.17 -3.62
CA ILE A 60 18.28 1.42 -4.17
C ILE A 60 17.83 0.32 -3.20
N THR A 61 18.77 -0.42 -2.62
CA THR A 61 18.46 -1.46 -1.64
C THR A 61 17.74 -0.89 -0.42
N ALA A 62 18.30 0.18 0.15
CA ALA A 62 17.75 0.84 1.34
C ALA A 62 16.35 1.42 1.08
N THR A 63 16.15 2.06 -0.07
CA THR A 63 14.83 2.61 -0.44
C THR A 63 13.80 1.51 -0.70
N GLY A 64 14.20 0.37 -1.27
CA GLY A 64 13.34 -0.81 -1.39
C GLY A 64 12.90 -1.35 -0.02
N VAL A 65 13.84 -1.51 0.93
CA VAL A 65 13.50 -1.93 2.31
C VAL A 65 12.56 -0.92 2.97
N TYR A 66 12.87 0.37 2.87
CA TYR A 66 12.01 1.44 3.40
C TYR A 66 10.62 1.41 2.78
N GLY A 67 10.50 1.25 1.46
CA GLY A 67 9.23 1.15 0.76
C GLY A 67 8.39 -0.04 1.22
N ALA A 68 9.01 -1.19 1.51
CA ALA A 68 8.34 -2.37 2.02
C ALA A 68 7.74 -2.11 3.41
N LEU A 69 8.51 -1.51 4.32
CA LEU A 69 8.07 -1.13 5.65
C LEU A 69 6.97 -0.07 5.63
N ALA A 70 7.16 0.99 4.85
CA ALA A 70 6.20 2.07 4.71
C ALA A 70 4.88 1.59 4.10
N SER A 71 4.94 0.75 3.06
CA SER A 71 3.74 0.14 2.45
C SER A 71 2.96 -0.72 3.45
N ALA A 72 3.67 -1.54 4.25
CA ALA A 72 3.05 -2.32 5.32
C ALA A 72 2.43 -1.41 6.39
N LYS A 73 3.11 -0.31 6.74
CA LYS A 73 2.61 0.65 7.73
C LYS A 73 1.37 1.41 7.25
N TYR A 74 1.34 1.84 5.99
CA TYR A 74 0.14 2.44 5.40
C TYR A 74 -1.03 1.47 5.32
N HIS A 75 -0.77 0.18 5.05
CA HIS A 75 -1.82 -0.83 5.11
C HIS A 75 -2.38 -1.01 6.52
N GLU A 76 -1.52 -1.05 7.55
CA GLU A 76 -1.97 -1.11 8.95
C GLU A 76 -2.87 0.09 9.31
N ARG A 77 -2.46 1.31 8.95
CA ARG A 77 -3.27 2.53 9.16
C ARG A 77 -4.59 2.52 8.39
N ALA A 78 -4.58 2.02 7.15
CA ALA A 78 -5.79 1.85 6.36
C ALA A 78 -6.76 0.88 7.05
N GLU A 79 -6.29 -0.29 7.48
CA GLU A 79 -7.12 -1.27 8.20
C GLU A 79 -7.66 -0.71 9.53
N TYR A 80 -6.86 0.05 10.27
CA TYR A 80 -7.32 0.76 11.47
C TYR A 80 -8.54 1.64 11.18
N HIS A 81 -8.45 2.53 10.18
CA HIS A 81 -9.56 3.41 9.83
C HIS A 81 -10.75 2.67 9.24
N LEU A 82 -10.51 1.56 8.53
CA LEU A 82 -11.59 0.70 8.03
C LEU A 82 -12.38 0.05 9.16
N GLN A 83 -11.69 -0.45 10.19
CA GLN A 83 -12.33 -1.07 11.35
C GLN A 83 -13.18 -0.05 12.11
N GLN A 84 -12.66 1.16 12.36
CA GLN A 84 -13.43 2.23 13.00
C GLN A 84 -14.66 2.62 12.17
N ALA A 85 -14.50 2.78 10.85
CA ALA A 85 -15.62 3.08 9.96
C ALA A 85 -16.69 1.97 9.98
N ARG A 86 -16.30 0.69 10.07
CA ARG A 86 -17.26 -0.44 10.17
C ARG A 86 -18.07 -0.40 11.46
N VAL A 87 -17.45 -0.06 12.58
CA VAL A 87 -18.18 0.10 13.86
C VAL A 87 -19.20 1.22 13.76
N LEU A 88 -18.80 2.37 13.21
CA LEU A 88 -19.70 3.51 13.00
C LEU A 88 -20.81 3.20 11.99
N THR A 89 -20.55 2.42 10.94
CA THR A 89 -21.59 1.94 10.02
C THR A 89 -22.69 1.18 10.77
N ARG A 90 -22.33 0.27 11.69
CA ARG A 90 -23.33 -0.46 12.49
C ARG A 90 -24.17 0.48 13.36
N THR A 91 -23.55 1.50 13.95
CA THR A 91 -24.28 2.53 14.71
C THR A 91 -25.25 3.30 13.81
N LEU A 92 -24.81 3.70 12.62
CA LEU A 92 -25.64 4.41 11.64
C LEU A 92 -26.82 3.56 11.13
N VAL A 93 -26.62 2.25 10.95
CA VAL A 93 -27.72 1.31 10.64
C VAL A 93 -28.68 1.21 11.82
N GLY A 94 -28.17 1.05 13.05
CA GLY A 94 -28.99 0.91 14.26
C GLY A 94 -29.88 2.12 14.56
N ILE A 95 -29.46 3.33 14.19
CA ILE A 95 -30.26 4.56 14.31
C ILE A 95 -31.13 4.85 13.07
N GLY A 96 -31.14 3.95 12.08
CA GLY A 96 -31.93 4.09 10.85
C GLY A 96 -31.39 5.14 9.86
N ALA A 97 -30.16 5.63 10.05
CA ALA A 97 -29.51 6.58 9.14
C ALA A 97 -28.93 5.90 7.89
N LEU A 98 -28.71 4.59 7.93
CA LEU A 98 -28.36 3.74 6.79
C LEU A 98 -29.33 2.55 6.69
N GLY A 99 -29.61 2.09 5.48
CA GLY A 99 -30.39 0.88 5.24
C GLY A 99 -29.66 -0.40 5.69
N ASP A 100 -30.42 -1.49 5.89
CA ASP A 100 -29.87 -2.78 6.30
C ASP A 100 -28.99 -3.43 5.20
N ASP A 101 -27.95 -4.16 5.62
CA ASP A 101 -26.82 -4.63 4.81
C ASP A 101 -27.09 -5.94 4.03
N THR A 102 -28.33 -6.42 3.97
CA THR A 102 -28.68 -7.77 3.48
C THR A 102 -28.33 -8.00 2.00
N ASP A 103 -28.43 -6.98 1.16
CA ASP A 103 -28.01 -7.06 -0.25
C ASP A 103 -26.48 -6.99 -0.43
N LEU A 104 -25.77 -6.38 0.52
CA LEU A 104 -24.33 -6.20 0.45
C LEU A 104 -23.56 -7.49 0.77
N SER A 105 -24.09 -8.34 1.65
CA SER A 105 -23.50 -9.66 1.93
C SER A 105 -23.57 -10.57 0.70
N THR A 106 -24.71 -10.61 0.01
CA THR A 106 -24.92 -11.37 -1.23
C THR A 106 -24.00 -10.89 -2.35
N ALA A 107 -23.85 -9.57 -2.51
CA ALA A 107 -22.91 -8.99 -3.47
C ALA A 107 -21.45 -9.37 -3.16
N ARG A 108 -21.09 -9.43 -1.87
CA ARG A 108 -19.74 -9.81 -1.41
C ARG A 108 -19.42 -11.27 -1.67
N GLU A 109 -20.36 -12.18 -1.40
CA GLU A 109 -20.19 -13.60 -1.72
C GLU A 109 -20.04 -13.83 -3.22
N THR A 110 -20.90 -13.20 -4.02
CA THR A 110 -20.84 -13.24 -5.48
C THR A 110 -19.46 -12.79 -5.99
N HIS A 111 -18.92 -11.72 -5.41
CA HIS A 111 -17.58 -11.24 -5.75
C HIS A 111 -16.48 -12.26 -5.42
N TYR A 112 -16.51 -12.87 -4.23
CA TYR A 112 -15.50 -13.87 -3.84
C TYR A 112 -15.57 -15.15 -4.68
N CYS A 113 -16.77 -15.59 -5.05
CA CYS A 113 -16.95 -16.70 -5.99
C CYS A 113 -16.35 -16.38 -7.36
N ARG A 114 -16.56 -15.17 -7.86
CA ARG A 114 -16.02 -14.72 -9.16
C ARG A 114 -14.49 -14.61 -9.16
N TYR A 115 -13.89 -14.14 -8.07
CA TYR A 115 -12.44 -13.91 -7.96
C TYR A 115 -11.75 -14.92 -7.02
N ARG A 116 -11.98 -16.22 -7.24
CA ARG A 116 -11.55 -17.29 -6.32
C ARG A 116 -10.03 -17.41 -6.11
N ILE A 117 -9.21 -17.02 -7.09
CA ILE A 117 -7.75 -17.03 -6.96
C ILE A 117 -7.28 -15.71 -6.36
N LEU A 118 -7.72 -14.59 -6.94
CA LEU A 118 -7.23 -13.26 -6.59
C LEU A 118 -7.62 -12.83 -5.17
N HIS A 119 -8.78 -13.26 -4.65
CA HIS A 119 -9.17 -12.93 -3.27
C HIS A 119 -8.25 -13.56 -2.20
N ARG A 120 -7.50 -14.62 -2.56
CA ARG A 120 -6.53 -15.25 -1.66
C ARG A 120 -5.26 -14.43 -1.52
N VAL A 121 -4.91 -13.67 -2.55
CA VAL A 121 -3.74 -12.80 -2.55
C VAL A 121 -4.13 -11.49 -1.88
N ARG A 122 -3.55 -11.21 -0.71
CA ARG A 122 -3.84 -9.96 -0.02
C ARG A 122 -3.12 -8.84 -0.73
N LEU A 123 -3.85 -7.77 -1.05
CA LEU A 123 -3.29 -6.63 -1.79
C LEU A 123 -2.00 -6.12 -1.14
N HIS A 124 -1.95 -5.96 0.19
CA HIS A 124 -0.74 -5.49 0.88
C HIS A 124 0.50 -6.35 0.60
N GLN A 125 0.36 -7.66 0.38
CA GLN A 125 1.49 -8.55 0.07
C GLN A 125 2.09 -8.21 -1.30
N LEU A 126 1.26 -7.85 -2.28
CA LEU A 126 1.75 -7.43 -3.60
C LEU A 126 2.59 -6.16 -3.51
N TRP A 127 2.14 -5.19 -2.73
CA TRP A 127 2.84 -3.93 -2.58
C TRP A 127 4.12 -4.06 -1.76
N THR A 128 4.10 -4.79 -0.64
CA THR A 128 5.32 -5.08 0.12
C THR A 128 6.29 -5.92 -0.72
N GLY A 129 5.79 -6.92 -1.44
CA GLY A 129 6.57 -7.77 -2.34
C GLY A 129 7.26 -6.98 -3.46
N LEU A 130 6.58 -6.00 -4.06
CA LEU A 130 7.17 -5.09 -5.05
C LEU A 130 8.42 -4.38 -4.50
N HIS A 131 8.31 -3.82 -3.30
CA HIS A 131 9.40 -3.11 -2.65
C HIS A 131 10.55 -4.03 -2.21
N LEU A 132 10.23 -5.26 -1.76
CA LEU A 132 11.23 -6.30 -1.55
C LEU A 132 11.94 -6.68 -2.87
N GLY A 133 11.22 -6.67 -3.99
CA GLY A 133 11.80 -6.84 -5.33
C GLY A 133 12.79 -5.72 -5.68
N ILE A 134 12.45 -4.46 -5.38
CA ILE A 134 13.38 -3.32 -5.55
C ILE A 134 14.62 -3.50 -4.67
N ALA A 135 14.46 -3.92 -3.42
CA ALA A 135 15.59 -4.17 -2.53
C ALA A 135 16.51 -5.28 -3.07
N ALA A 136 15.94 -6.40 -3.50
CA ALA A 136 16.67 -7.52 -4.10
C ALA A 136 17.38 -7.11 -5.41
N TYR A 137 16.74 -6.24 -6.20
CA TYR A 137 17.35 -5.67 -7.39
C TYR A 137 18.59 -4.83 -7.07
N GLY A 138 18.52 -3.95 -6.06
CA GLY A 138 19.69 -3.19 -5.59
C GLY A 138 20.85 -4.09 -5.13
N ILE A 139 20.54 -5.17 -4.40
CA ILE A 139 21.53 -6.18 -3.99
C ILE A 139 22.17 -6.84 -5.23
N THR A 140 21.35 -7.18 -6.22
CA THR A 140 21.83 -7.80 -7.47
C THR A 140 22.81 -6.88 -8.20
N LEU A 141 22.50 -5.58 -8.32
CA LEU A 141 23.42 -4.61 -8.92
C LEU A 141 24.74 -4.52 -8.14
N MET A 142 24.67 -4.55 -6.80
CA MET A 142 25.85 -4.54 -5.94
C MET A 142 26.75 -5.76 -6.18
N LEU A 143 26.14 -6.95 -6.28
CA LEU A 143 26.86 -8.20 -6.57
C LEU A 143 27.52 -8.18 -7.95
N ILE A 144 26.82 -7.69 -8.98
CA ILE A 144 27.38 -7.54 -10.33
C ILE A 144 28.60 -6.62 -10.31
N THR A 145 28.51 -5.46 -9.64
CA THR A 145 29.62 -4.52 -9.49
C THR A 145 30.82 -5.12 -8.74
N LEU A 146 30.59 -6.04 -7.81
CA LEU A 146 31.66 -6.70 -7.06
C LEU A 146 32.33 -7.84 -7.84
N ILE A 147 31.56 -8.62 -8.61
CA ILE A 147 32.06 -9.77 -9.39
C ILE A 147 32.69 -9.32 -10.72
N GLY A 148 32.19 -8.24 -11.33
CA GLY A 148 32.71 -7.69 -12.58
C GLY A 148 34.03 -6.93 -12.44
N ARG A 149 34.61 -6.89 -11.24
CA ARG A 149 35.96 -6.38 -10.95
C ARG A 149 36.96 -7.52 -11.00
#